data_AF-A0A947K1Y9-F1
#
_entry.id   AF-A0A947K1Y9-F1
#
_cell.length_a   1.000
_cell.length_b   1.000
_cell.length_c   1.000
_cell.angle_alpha   90.00
_cell.angle_beta   90.00
_cell.angle_gamma   90.00
#
_symmetry.space_group_name_H-M   'P 1'
#
loop_
_entity.id
_entity.type
_entity.pdbx_description
1 polymer ?
#
loop_
_entity_poly.entity_id
_entity_poly.type
_entity_poly.pdbx_seq_one_letter_code
_entity_poly.pdbx_strand_id
1 'polypeptide(L)'
;MLSRKTEELILGPQAKEKITVKLLAGDIKRTIIEETIKFFLFGLAQVIIFLLNFIPQPIGLFLYIIAASVLNFYLFCFQYMDYYMARRHISFKKRWQIIFSQKLSSFTFGGAVGIGMLIPLVNMVYIPVCVVAGTMLYLKHESPQ
;
A
#
# COMPACT_ATOMS: atom_id res chain seq x y z
N MET A 1 4.22 11.79 9.87
CA MET A 1 5.40 12.44 10.50
C MET A 1 6.72 11.73 10.16
N LEU A 2 6.78 10.39 10.17
CA LEU A 2 7.98 9.64 9.74
C LEU A 2 8.26 9.75 8.23
N SER A 3 7.26 9.52 7.38
CA SER A 3 7.41 9.67 5.92
C SER A 3 7.93 11.06 5.50
N ARG A 4 7.53 12.11 6.24
CA ARG A 4 8.05 13.48 6.06
C ARG A 4 9.54 13.60 6.39
N LYS A 5 9.97 13.02 7.52
CA LYS A 5 11.38 13.03 7.90
C LYS A 5 12.22 12.24 6.90
N THR A 6 11.74 11.09 6.43
CA THR A 6 12.42 10.30 5.38
C THR A 6 12.58 11.10 4.10
N GLU A 7 11.53 11.81 3.70
CA GLU A 7 11.55 12.68 2.53
C GLU A 7 12.50 13.89 2.69
N GLU A 8 12.49 14.57 3.84
CA GLU A 8 13.41 15.67 4.15
C GLU A 8 14.88 15.20 4.17
N LEU A 9 15.14 13.96 4.63
CA LEU A 9 16.47 13.36 4.64
C LEU A 9 16.96 12.98 3.23
N ILE A 10 16.06 12.58 2.32
CA ILE A 10 16.43 12.10 0.97
C ILE A 10 16.40 13.24 -0.07
N LEU A 11 15.41 14.14 -0.01
CA LEU A 11 15.16 15.20 -1.01
C LEU A 11 15.46 16.62 -0.51
N GLY A 12 15.83 16.80 0.77
CA GLY A 12 16.06 18.11 1.38
C GLY A 12 14.79 18.82 1.88
N PRO A 13 14.90 20.04 2.45
CA PRO A 13 13.78 20.76 3.06
C PRO A 13 12.73 21.16 2.03
N GLN A 14 11.51 20.64 2.16
CA GLN A 14 10.39 20.94 1.26
C GLN A 14 9.49 22.04 1.83
N ALA A 15 8.96 22.89 0.94
CA ALA A 15 8.16 24.05 1.28
C ALA A 15 6.89 23.68 2.08
N LYS A 16 6.55 24.49 3.09
CA LYS A 16 5.32 24.35 3.89
C LYS A 16 4.09 24.51 2.99
N GLU A 17 3.34 23.44 2.85
CA GLU A 17 2.01 23.46 2.22
C GLU A 17 1.05 24.30 3.08
N LYS A 18 0.43 25.34 2.49
CA LYS A 18 -0.52 26.21 3.19
C LYS A 18 -1.87 25.49 3.30
N ILE A 19 -2.23 25.09 4.51
CA ILE A 19 -3.49 24.40 4.80
C ILE A 19 -4.62 25.43 4.95
N THR A 20 -5.63 25.38 4.07
CA THR A 20 -6.87 26.19 4.17
C THR A 20 -8.06 25.30 4.54
N VAL A 21 -8.95 25.76 5.43
CA VAL A 21 -10.08 24.96 5.97
C VAL A 21 -11.02 24.42 4.88
N LYS A 22 -11.24 25.18 3.81
CA LYS A 22 -12.06 24.76 2.65
C LYS A 22 -11.38 23.67 1.81
N LEU A 23 -10.04 23.69 1.71
CA LEU A 23 -9.27 22.63 1.05
C LEU A 23 -9.33 21.34 1.89
N LEU A 24 -9.19 21.46 3.21
CA LEU A 24 -9.31 20.34 4.15
C LEU A 24 -10.62 19.58 4.02
N ALA A 25 -11.77 20.28 3.97
CA ALA A 25 -13.07 19.61 3.85
C ALA A 25 -13.21 18.84 2.53
N GLY A 26 -12.70 19.39 1.43
CA GLY A 26 -12.65 18.73 0.13
C GLY A 26 -11.75 17.49 0.14
N ASP A 27 -10.58 17.60 0.77
CA ASP A 27 -9.62 16.50 0.90
C ASP A 27 -10.16 15.36 1.77
N ILE A 28 -10.84 15.67 2.87
CA ILE A 28 -11.49 14.68 3.73
C ILE A 28 -12.53 13.90 2.93
N LYS A 29 -13.44 14.60 2.24
CA LYS A 29 -14.49 13.94 1.42
C LYS A 29 -13.87 13.05 0.35
N ARG A 30 -12.88 13.54 -0.37
CA ARG A 30 -12.17 12.77 -1.40
C ARG A 30 -11.49 11.54 -0.80
N THR A 31 -10.81 11.70 0.33
CA THR A 31 -10.12 10.61 1.03
C THR A 31 -11.10 9.54 1.48
N ILE A 32 -12.24 9.92 2.07
CA ILE A 32 -13.28 8.97 2.49
C ILE A 32 -13.80 8.17 1.28
N ILE A 33 -14.05 8.82 0.14
CA ILE A 33 -14.50 8.14 -1.07
C ILE A 33 -13.42 7.18 -1.59
N GLU A 34 -12.17 7.63 -1.69
CA GLU A 34 -11.05 6.79 -2.14
C GLU A 34 -10.87 5.57 -1.23
N GLU A 35 -10.95 5.76 0.09
CA GLU A 35 -10.78 4.69 1.08
C GLU A 35 -11.96 3.71 1.08
N THR A 36 -13.18 4.21 0.89
CA THR A 36 -14.38 3.37 0.74
C THR A 36 -14.25 2.50 -0.50
N ILE A 37 -13.86 3.09 -1.64
CA ILE A 37 -13.64 2.33 -2.88
C ILE A 37 -12.56 1.26 -2.69
N LYS A 38 -11.45 1.55 -1.99
CA LYS A 38 -10.43 0.55 -1.64
C LYS A 38 -11.03 -0.60 -0.84
N PHE A 39 -11.75 -0.29 0.22
CA PHE A 39 -12.35 -1.29 1.10
C PHE A 39 -13.28 -2.22 0.30
N PHE A 40 -14.14 -1.66 -0.56
CA PHE A 40 -15.02 -2.46 -1.41
C PHE A 40 -14.26 -3.27 -2.46
N LEU A 41 -13.30 -2.69 -3.18
CA LEU A 41 -12.52 -3.40 -4.21
C LEU A 41 -11.69 -4.55 -3.62
N PHE A 42 -11.03 -4.30 -2.48
CA PHE A 42 -10.24 -5.31 -1.79
C PHE A 42 -11.13 -6.38 -1.17
N GLY A 43 -12.24 -6.00 -0.54
CA GLY A 43 -13.22 -6.93 -0.01
C GLY A 43 -13.80 -7.82 -1.10
N LEU A 44 -14.19 -7.25 -2.25
CA LEU A 44 -14.69 -7.99 -3.39
C LEU A 44 -13.65 -8.96 -3.95
N ALA A 45 -12.39 -8.53 -4.08
CA ALA A 45 -11.29 -9.41 -4.52
C ALA A 45 -11.08 -10.59 -3.57
N GLN A 46 -11.15 -10.35 -2.26
CA GLN A 46 -11.05 -11.42 -1.25
C GLN A 46 -12.23 -12.40 -1.32
N VAL A 47 -13.46 -11.90 -1.54
CA VAL A 47 -14.64 -12.77 -1.73
C VAL A 47 -14.47 -13.65 -2.97
N ILE A 48 -14.00 -13.09 -4.09
CA ILE A 48 -13.74 -13.87 -5.31
C ILE A 48 -12.71 -14.96 -5.05
N ILE A 49 -11.61 -14.64 -4.35
CA ILE A 49 -10.59 -15.63 -4.00
C ILE A 49 -11.16 -16.69 -3.05
N PHE A 50 -12.00 -16.30 -2.10
CA PHE A 50 -12.64 -17.24 -1.18
C PHE A 50 -13.50 -18.27 -1.92
N LEU A 51 -14.16 -17.89 -3.03
CA LEU A 51 -14.93 -18.81 -3.86
C LEU A 51 -14.08 -19.92 -4.50
N LEU A 52 -12.75 -19.79 -4.59
CA LEU A 52 -11.88 -20.88 -5.06
C LEU A 52 -11.91 -22.09 -4.11
N ASN A 53 -12.32 -21.93 -2.84
CA ASN A 53 -12.47 -23.05 -1.91
C ASN A 53 -13.62 -24.00 -2.28
N PHE A 54 -14.52 -23.62 -3.20
CA PHE A 54 -15.55 -24.51 -3.72
C PHE A 54 -15.02 -25.53 -4.74
N ILE A 55 -13.77 -25.37 -5.22
CA ILE A 55 -13.10 -26.35 -6.07
C ILE A 55 -12.69 -27.57 -5.22
N PRO A 56 -12.81 -28.82 -5.72
CA PRO A 56 -12.42 -30.02 -4.98
C PRO A 56 -10.99 -29.95 -4.42
N GLN A 57 -10.83 -30.43 -3.19
CA GLN A 57 -9.53 -30.55 -2.54
C GLN A 57 -8.71 -31.70 -3.15
N PRO A 58 -7.38 -31.58 -3.26
CA PRO A 58 -6.54 -30.51 -2.71
C PRO A 58 -6.34 -29.30 -3.65
N ILE A 59 -6.78 -29.38 -4.92
CA ILE A 59 -6.47 -28.36 -5.96
C ILE A 59 -7.04 -26.99 -5.57
N GLY A 60 -8.28 -26.93 -5.08
CA GLY A 60 -8.90 -25.68 -4.62
C GLY A 60 -8.11 -24.98 -3.51
N LEU A 61 -7.56 -25.75 -2.57
CA LEU A 61 -6.77 -25.22 -1.45
C LEU A 61 -5.45 -24.60 -1.95
N PHE A 62 -4.74 -25.28 -2.85
CA PHE A 62 -3.50 -24.74 -3.43
C PHE A 62 -3.75 -23.45 -4.21
N LEU A 63 -4.80 -23.43 -5.04
CA LEU A 63 -5.18 -22.23 -5.79
C LEU A 63 -5.56 -21.07 -4.86
N TYR A 64 -6.33 -21.36 -3.81
CA TYR A 64 -6.70 -20.37 -2.80
C TYR A 64 -5.47 -19.78 -2.10
N ILE A 65 -4.55 -20.62 -1.60
CA ILE A 65 -3.35 -20.16 -0.88
C ILE A 65 -2.50 -19.28 -1.78
N ILE A 66 -2.25 -19.70 -3.03
CA ILE A 66 -1.43 -18.94 -3.97
C ILE A 66 -2.11 -17.62 -4.31
N ALA A 67 -3.38 -17.65 -4.73
CA ALA A 67 -4.11 -16.44 -5.11
C ALA A 67 -4.24 -15.45 -3.95
N ALA A 68 -4.60 -15.94 -2.76
CA ALA A 68 -4.74 -15.12 -1.57
C ALA A 68 -3.40 -14.51 -1.13
N SER A 69 -2.32 -15.28 -1.16
CA SER A 69 -0.99 -14.78 -0.79
C SER A 69 -0.52 -13.70 -1.77
N VAL A 70 -0.68 -13.94 -3.08
CA VAL A 70 -0.31 -12.97 -4.11
C VAL A 70 -1.10 -11.67 -3.93
N LEU A 71 -2.42 -11.77 -3.76
CA LEU A 71 -3.25 -10.59 -3.53
C LEU A 71 -2.79 -9.84 -2.27
N ASN A 72 -2.63 -10.53 -1.14
CA ASN A 72 -2.23 -9.90 0.12
C ASN A 72 -0.88 -9.19 0.03
N PHE A 73 0.10 -9.73 -0.71
CA PHE A 73 1.38 -9.04 -0.89
C PHE A 73 1.19 -7.71 -1.63
N TYR A 74 0.41 -7.68 -2.71
CA TYR A 74 0.08 -6.40 -3.37
C TYR A 74 -0.68 -5.45 -2.45
N LEU A 75 -1.60 -5.96 -1.62
CA LEU A 75 -2.34 -5.14 -0.66
C LEU A 75 -1.43 -4.54 0.41
N PHE A 76 -0.47 -5.29 0.94
CA PHE A 76 0.51 -4.78 1.89
C PHE A 76 1.41 -3.72 1.26
N CYS A 77 1.93 -3.98 0.04
CA CYS A 77 2.68 -2.97 -0.68
C CYS A 77 1.85 -1.69 -0.88
N PHE A 78 0.59 -1.84 -1.28
CA PHE A 78 -0.33 -0.73 -1.45
C PHE A 78 -0.46 0.06 -0.14
N GLN A 79 -0.81 -0.61 0.96
CA GLN A 79 -1.06 0.02 2.26
C GLN A 79 0.13 0.86 2.74
N TYR A 80 1.35 0.33 2.66
CA TYR A 80 2.53 1.02 3.16
C TYR A 80 3.04 2.13 2.25
N MET A 81 2.93 1.95 0.93
CA MET A 81 3.31 2.98 -0.04
C MET A 81 2.25 4.10 -0.10
N ASP A 82 0.98 3.77 0.14
CA ASP A 82 -0.13 4.73 0.13
C ASP A 82 0.00 5.81 1.21
N TYR A 83 0.66 5.53 2.34
CA TYR A 83 0.96 6.55 3.36
C TYR A 83 1.76 7.75 2.80
N TYR A 84 2.71 7.50 1.90
CA TYR A 84 3.45 8.56 1.23
C TYR A 84 2.61 9.21 0.13
N MET A 85 1.99 8.39 -0.73
CA MET A 85 1.26 8.86 -1.90
C MET A 85 0.01 9.69 -1.55
N ALA A 86 -0.71 9.29 -0.51
CA ALA A 86 -1.87 10.01 0.01
C ALA A 86 -1.47 11.40 0.51
N ARG A 87 -0.31 11.51 1.16
CA ARG A 87 0.22 12.79 1.64
C ARG A 87 0.62 13.74 0.51
N ARG A 88 1.06 13.22 -0.63
CA ARG A 88 1.33 14.01 -1.84
C ARG A 88 0.07 14.21 -2.71
N HIS A 89 -1.12 13.92 -2.19
CA HIS A 89 -2.41 14.06 -2.88
C HIS A 89 -2.51 13.34 -4.25
N ILE A 90 -1.68 12.32 -4.47
CA ILE A 90 -1.63 11.55 -5.72
C ILE A 90 -3.00 10.90 -5.94
N SER A 91 -3.54 10.96 -7.16
CA SER A 91 -4.85 10.37 -7.46
C SER A 91 -4.84 8.85 -7.32
N PHE A 92 -5.94 8.29 -6.78
CA PHE A 92 -6.07 6.85 -6.53
C PHE A 92 -5.73 5.99 -7.76
N LYS A 93 -6.20 6.39 -8.94
CA LYS A 93 -5.88 5.72 -10.21
C LYS A 93 -4.37 5.69 -10.49
N LYS A 94 -3.66 6.79 -10.23
CA LYS A 94 -2.21 6.87 -10.43
C LYS A 94 -1.46 6.01 -9.41
N ARG A 95 -1.92 5.94 -8.15
CA ARG A 95 -1.30 5.07 -7.12
C ARG A 95 -1.27 3.61 -7.56
N TRP A 96 -2.40 3.11 -8.09
CA TRP A 96 -2.49 1.77 -8.65
C TRP A 96 -1.58 1.54 -9.85
N GLN A 97 -1.51 2.52 -10.76
CA GLN A 97 -0.61 2.45 -11.91
C GLN A 97 0.86 2.35 -11.49
N ILE A 98 1.26 3.08 -10.44
CA ILE A 98 2.64 3.04 -9.92
C ILE A 98 2.96 1.67 -9.31
N ILE A 99 2.03 1.08 -8.55
CA ILE A 99 2.26 -0.25 -7.94
C ILE A 99 2.37 -1.34 -9.02
N PHE A 100 1.54 -1.25 -10.06
CA PHE A 100 1.52 -2.23 -11.14
C PHE A 100 2.55 -1.97 -12.24
N SER A 101 3.23 -0.82 -12.26
CA SER A 101 4.33 -0.58 -13.22
C SER A 101 5.56 -1.41 -12.88
N GLN A 102 5.80 -1.69 -11.60
CA GLN A 102 6.89 -2.54 -11.13
C GLN A 102 6.38 -3.71 -10.27
N LYS A 103 5.64 -4.62 -10.93
CA LYS A 103 4.98 -5.77 -10.30
C LYS A 103 5.90 -6.58 -9.38
N LEU A 104 7.15 -6.84 -9.81
CA LEU A 104 8.10 -7.65 -9.04
C LEU A 104 8.59 -6.92 -7.78
N SER A 105 8.98 -5.65 -7.90
CA SER A 105 9.40 -4.82 -6.76
C SER A 105 8.28 -4.69 -5.73
N SER A 106 7.06 -4.40 -6.19
CA SER A 106 5.87 -4.31 -5.34
C SER A 106 5.54 -5.64 -4.65
N PHE A 107 5.62 -6.76 -5.38
CA PHE A 107 5.35 -8.09 -4.84
C PHE A 107 6.35 -8.50 -3.76
N THR A 108 7.65 -8.34 -4.02
CA THR A 108 8.71 -8.70 -3.07
C THR A 108 8.67 -7.83 -1.81
N PHE A 109 8.42 -6.52 -1.94
CA PHE A 109 8.22 -5.63 -0.81
C PHE A 109 7.01 -6.05 0.03
N GLY A 110 5.86 -6.25 -0.62
CA GLY A 110 4.64 -6.71 0.04
C GLY A 110 4.78 -8.06 0.73
N GLY A 111 5.53 -8.99 0.13
CA GLY A 111 5.87 -10.28 0.71
C GLY A 111 6.76 -10.15 1.95
N ALA A 112 7.81 -9.31 1.88
CA ALA A 112 8.67 -9.03 3.02
C ALA A 112 7.86 -8.44 4.19
N VAL A 113 6.97 -7.49 3.89
CA VAL A 113 6.03 -6.92 4.87
C VAL A 113 5.13 -7.99 5.47
N GLY A 114 4.49 -8.81 4.64
CA GLY A 114 3.59 -9.87 5.11
C GLY A 114 4.30 -10.87 6.03
N ILE A 115 5.52 -11.27 5.68
CA ILE A 115 6.33 -12.20 6.50
C ILE A 115 6.74 -11.55 7.82
N GLY A 116 7.18 -10.28 7.80
CA GLY A 116 7.59 -9.59 9.03
C GLY A 116 6.44 -9.36 10.01
N MET A 117 5.21 -9.23 9.53
CA MET A 117 4.01 -9.15 10.37
C MET A 117 3.69 -10.46 11.13
N LEU A 118 4.20 -11.61 10.67
CA LEU A 118 3.97 -12.89 11.35
C LEU A 118 4.64 -12.96 12.72
N ILE A 119 5.59 -12.06 13.02
CA ILE A 119 6.33 -12.02 14.27
C ILE A 119 5.63 -11.02 15.22
N PRO A 120 4.84 -11.46 16.22
CA PRO A 120 3.98 -10.58 17.01
C PRO A 120 4.76 -9.54 17.82
N LEU A 121 5.91 -9.92 18.36
CA LEU A 121 6.76 -9.05 19.17
C LEU A 121 7.42 -7.93 18.35
N VAL A 122 7.65 -8.16 17.05
CA VAL A 122 8.31 -7.19 16.16
C VAL A 122 7.30 -6.23 15.54
N ASN A 123 6.03 -6.66 15.38
CA ASN A 123 5.01 -5.92 14.63
C ASN A 123 4.83 -4.45 15.09
N MET A 124 4.93 -4.17 16.39
CA MET A 124 4.78 -2.81 16.93
C MET A 124 5.83 -1.83 16.39
N VAL A 125 7.08 -2.28 16.22
CA VAL A 125 8.18 -1.50 15.64
C VAL A 125 8.24 -1.68 14.12
N TYR A 126 7.62 -2.73 13.60
CA TYR A 126 7.63 -3.06 12.18
C TYR A 126 6.82 -2.07 11.33
N ILE A 127 5.66 -1.62 11.83
CA ILE A 127 4.81 -0.64 11.14
C ILE A 127 5.61 0.62 10.72
N PRO A 128 6.32 1.34 11.61
CA PRO A 128 7.07 2.53 11.21
C PRO A 128 8.22 2.20 10.24
N VAL A 129 8.87 1.04 10.37
CA VAL A 129 9.91 0.58 9.42
C VAL A 129 9.32 0.39 8.02
N CYS A 130 8.16 -0.27 7.92
CA CYS A 130 7.47 -0.48 6.65
C CYS A 130 7.01 0.83 6.00
N VAL A 131 6.61 1.83 6.78
CA VAL A 131 6.28 3.17 6.25
C VAL A 131 7.51 3.87 5.65
N VAL A 132 8.66 3.77 6.32
CA VAL A 132 9.94 4.32 5.80
C VAL A 132 10.35 3.58 4.53
N ALA A 133 10.34 2.25 4.55
CA ALA A 133 10.70 1.42 3.41
C ALA A 133 9.76 1.63 2.22
N GLY A 134 8.45 1.76 2.44
CA GLY A 134 7.47 2.07 1.39
C GLY A 134 7.68 3.46 0.78
N THR A 135 8.06 4.44 1.59
CA THR A 135 8.46 5.78 1.10
C THR A 135 9.71 5.69 0.21
N MET A 136 10.75 4.98 0.65
CA MET A 136 11.97 4.77 -0.14
C MET A 136 11.69 4.02 -1.45
N LEU A 137 10.84 3.00 -1.40
CA LEU A 137 10.43 2.24 -2.56
C LEU A 137 9.78 3.17 -3.59
N TYR A 138 8.80 3.98 -3.18
CA TYR A 138 8.17 4.96 -4.07
C TYR A 138 9.18 5.91 -4.71
N LEU A 139 10.06 6.50 -3.90
CA LEU A 139 11.06 7.47 -4.39
C LEU A 139 12.02 6.84 -5.41
N LYS A 140 12.42 5.58 -5.19
CA LYS A 140 13.20 4.81 -6.17
C LYS A 140 12.45 4.56 -7.47
N HIS A 141 11.12 4.44 -7.43
CA HIS A 141 10.31 4.24 -8.64
C HIS A 141 10.11 5.53 -9.43
N GLU A 142 10.02 6.70 -8.76
CA GLU A 142 9.87 7.99 -9.43
C GLU A 142 11.17 8.63 -9.89
N SER A 143 12.31 8.32 -9.27
CA SER A 143 13.61 8.82 -9.71
C SER A 143 14.07 8.00 -10.91
N PRO A 144 14.05 8.53 -12.15
CA PRO A 144 14.73 7.87 -13.26
C PRO A 144 16.22 7.86 -12.92
N GLN A 145 16.87 6.72 -13.05
CA GLN A 145 18.33 6.67 -13.07
C GLN A 145 18.84 7.40 -14.31
#